data_AF-A0A521DEW5-F1
#
_entry.id   AF-A0A521DEW5-F1
#
_cell.length_a   1.000
_cell.length_b   1.000
_cell.length_c   1.000
_cell.angle_alpha   90.00
_cell.angle_beta   90.00
_cell.angle_gamma   90.00
#
_symmetry.space_group_name_H-M   'P 1'
#
loop_
_entity.id
_entity.type
_entity.pdbx_description
1 polymer ?
#
loop_
_entity_poly.entity_id
_entity_poly.type
_entity_poly.pdbx_seq_one_letter_code
_entity_poly.pdbx_strand_id
1 'polypeptide(L)'
;MTMGQHMRKAGLPYRPHGFRSSFRDSVADRTNAPREVAETSLGHVAGSQVERAYRRTDYLEQRRLIMNEWARYVTGEEESIHDDF
;
A
#
# COMPACT_ATOMS: atom_id res chain seq x y z
N MET A 1 11.87 20.42 0.36
CA MET A 1 12.62 19.20 0.72
C MET A 1 11.75 18.00 0.43
N THR A 2 12.30 16.95 -0.19
CA THR A 2 11.55 15.69 -0.35
C THR A 2 11.49 14.93 0.98
N MET A 3 10.50 14.06 1.16
CA MET A 3 10.39 13.21 2.37
C MET A 3 11.69 12.43 2.63
N GLY A 4 12.31 11.90 1.58
CA GLY A 4 13.59 11.17 1.71
C GLY A 4 14.74 12.03 2.24
N GLN A 5 14.82 13.30 1.85
CA GLN A 5 15.82 14.23 2.39
C GLN A 5 15.55 14.54 3.87
N HIS A 6 14.29 14.73 4.24
CA HIS A 6 13.90 14.98 5.63
C HIS A 6 14.29 13.80 6.54
N MET A 7 13.96 12.57 6.13
CA MET A 7 14.29 11.37 6.90
C MET A 7 15.79 11.10 7.02
N ARG A 8 16.57 11.43 5.98
CA ARG A 8 18.04 11.38 6.06
C ARG A 8 18.57 12.37 7.09
N LYS A 9 18.09 13.61 7.07
CA LYS A 9 18.49 14.65 8.03
C LYS A 9 18.12 14.27 9.47
N ALA A 10 16.99 13.58 9.65
CA ALA A 10 16.54 13.08 10.94
C ALA A 10 17.28 11.81 11.43
N GLY A 11 18.24 11.28 10.67
CA GLY A 11 18.99 10.08 11.07
C GLY A 11 18.17 8.78 11.05
N LEU A 12 17.01 8.77 10.39
CA LEU A 12 16.13 7.60 10.36
C LEU A 12 16.73 6.53 9.44
N PRO A 13 16.64 5.23 9.80
CA PRO A 13 17.17 4.14 8.97
C PRO A 13 16.26 3.79 7.80
N TYR A 14 14.98 4.13 7.88
CA TYR A 14 13.96 3.77 6.89
C TYR A 14 13.76 4.87 5.83
N ARG A 15 13.17 4.49 4.69
CA ARG A 15 13.04 5.33 3.49
C ARG A 15 11.66 5.21 2.84
N PRO A 16 11.22 6.23 2.07
CA PRO A 16 9.91 6.18 1.40
C PRO A 16 9.75 5.01 0.43
N HIS A 17 10.83 4.52 -0.18
CA HIS A 17 10.74 3.33 -1.03
C HIS A 17 10.42 2.08 -0.20
N GLY A 18 10.98 1.97 1.01
CA GLY A 18 10.77 0.83 1.90
C GLY A 18 9.31 0.73 2.33
N PHE A 19 8.71 1.86 2.69
CA PHE A 19 7.28 1.92 3.02
C PHE A 19 6.38 1.43 1.87
N ARG A 20 6.71 1.78 0.62
CA ARG A 20 5.93 1.32 -0.55
C ARG A 20 6.10 -0.17 -0.80
N SER A 21 7.32 -0.69 -0.66
CA SER A 21 7.57 -2.13 -0.77
C SER A 21 6.80 -2.90 0.29
N SER A 22 6.88 -2.49 1.57
CA SER A 22 6.13 -3.14 2.65
C SER A 22 4.62 -3.13 2.43
N PHE A 23 4.06 -2.02 1.92
CA PHE A 23 2.64 -1.97 1.54
C PHE A 23 2.34 -2.96 0.40
N ARG A 24 3.16 -3.01 -0.65
CA ARG A 24 2.93 -3.90 -1.80
C ARG A 24 2.98 -5.37 -1.40
N ASP A 25 3.96 -5.75 -0.58
CA ASP A 25 4.13 -7.12 -0.10
C ASP A 25 2.93 -7.51 0.78
N SER A 26 2.54 -6.66 1.73
CA SER A 26 1.36 -6.88 2.57
C SER A 26 0.07 -7.06 1.76
N VAL A 27 -0.16 -6.22 0.75
CA VAL A 27 -1.36 -6.33 -0.09
C VAL A 27 -1.33 -7.60 -0.94
N ALA A 28 -0.15 -8.02 -1.44
CA ALA A 28 -0.01 -9.24 -2.22
C ALA A 28 -0.21 -10.51 -1.37
N ASP A 29 0.26 -10.51 -0.13
CA ASP A 29 0.20 -11.68 0.75
C ASP A 29 -1.18 -11.84 1.42
N ARG A 30 -1.88 -10.73 1.68
CA ARG A 30 -3.07 -10.72 2.55
C ARG A 30 -4.38 -10.48 1.83
N THR A 31 -4.33 -10.07 0.57
CA THR A 31 -5.54 -9.69 -0.18
C THR A 31 -5.54 -10.30 -1.58
N ASN A 32 -6.72 -10.41 -2.17
CA ASN A 32 -6.89 -10.73 -3.59
C ASN A 32 -7.00 -9.46 -4.46
N ALA A 33 -6.42 -8.34 -4.00
CA ALA A 33 -6.52 -7.07 -4.72
C ALA A 33 -5.79 -7.13 -6.07
N PRO A 34 -6.42 -6.66 -7.17
CA PRO A 34 -5.72 -6.55 -8.44
C PRO A 34 -4.53 -5.60 -8.35
N ARG A 35 -3.49 -5.88 -9.13
CA ARG A 35 -2.27 -5.06 -9.17
C ARG A 35 -2.59 -3.59 -9.44
N GLU A 36 -3.50 -3.31 -10.37
CA GLU A 36 -3.87 -1.95 -10.75
C GLU A 36 -4.42 -1.16 -9.57
N VAL A 37 -5.23 -1.79 -8.72
CA VAL A 37 -5.83 -1.13 -7.55
C VAL A 37 -4.74 -0.79 -6.55
N ALA A 38 -3.86 -1.74 -6.25
CA ALA A 38 -2.79 -1.57 -5.28
C ALA A 38 -1.70 -0.58 -5.75
N GLU A 39 -1.40 -0.51 -7.03
CA GLU A 39 -0.52 0.54 -7.59
C GLU A 39 -1.20 1.92 -7.57
N THR A 40 -2.49 1.98 -7.89
CA THR A 40 -3.27 3.23 -7.82
C THR A 40 -3.40 3.75 -6.38
N SER A 41 -3.42 2.85 -5.39
CA SER A 41 -3.32 3.16 -3.95
C SER A 41 -2.02 3.87 -3.58
N LEU A 42 -0.91 3.60 -4.27
CA LEU A 42 0.37 4.29 -4.08
C LEU A 42 0.47 5.61 -4.87
N GLY A 43 -0.58 5.97 -5.62
CA GLY A 43 -0.55 7.09 -6.57
C GLY A 43 0.29 6.81 -7.81
N HIS A 44 0.63 5.54 -8.07
CA HIS A 44 1.35 5.16 -9.28
C HIS A 44 0.41 5.08 -10.48
N VAL A 45 0.96 5.34 -11.66
CA VAL A 45 0.25 5.13 -12.92
C VAL A 45 0.38 3.65 -13.30
N ALA A 46 -0.72 2.90 -13.19
CA ALA A 46 -0.76 1.47 -13.45
C ALA A 46 -1.41 1.12 -14.81
N GLY A 47 -0.93 0.06 -15.45
CA GLY A 47 -1.44 -0.42 -16.74
C GLY A 47 -0.84 0.30 -17.96
N SER A 48 -1.03 -0.31 -19.11
CA SER A 48 -0.65 0.18 -20.44
C SER A 48 -1.45 1.42 -20.83
N GLN A 49 -0.97 2.15 -21.84
CA GLN A 49 -1.67 3.33 -22.34
C GLN A 49 -3.10 3.01 -22.81
N VAL A 50 -3.30 1.86 -23.44
CA VAL A 50 -4.62 1.40 -23.92
C VAL A 50 -5.55 1.12 -22.74
N GLU A 51 -5.11 0.32 -21.76
CA GLU A 51 -5.92 0.02 -20.56
C GLU A 51 -6.33 1.30 -19.82
N ARG A 52 -5.39 2.26 -19.69
CA ARG A 52 -5.67 3.55 -19.05
C ARG A 52 -6.65 4.41 -19.83
N ALA A 53 -6.62 4.37 -21.16
CA ALA A 53 -7.57 5.12 -21.99
C ALA A 53 -9.01 4.62 -21.82
N TYR A 54 -9.19 3.33 -21.53
CA TYR A 54 -10.51 2.75 -21.24
C TYR A 54 -10.87 2.74 -19.75
N ARG A 55 -9.91 2.94 -18.85
CA ARG A 55 -10.15 2.97 -17.40
C ARG A 55 -10.87 4.26 -17.01
N ARG A 56 -12.12 4.13 -16.59
CA ARG A 56 -12.99 5.23 -16.11
C ARG A 56 -13.08 5.35 -14.58
N THR A 57 -12.25 4.62 -13.85
CA THR A 57 -12.28 4.55 -12.39
C THR A 57 -10.88 4.74 -11.80
N ASP A 58 -10.83 5.33 -10.62
CA ASP A 58 -9.64 5.41 -9.76
C ASP A 58 -9.65 4.31 -8.66
N TYR A 59 -10.64 3.42 -8.71
CA TYR A 59 -10.86 2.33 -7.76
C TYR A 59 -11.08 2.80 -6.32
N LEU A 60 -11.63 4.00 -6.10
CA LEU A 60 -11.71 4.61 -4.77
C LEU A 60 -12.21 3.66 -3.67
N GLU A 61 -13.29 2.93 -3.92
CA GLU A 61 -13.87 2.02 -2.92
C GLU A 61 -12.99 0.79 -2.66
N GLN A 62 -12.41 0.19 -3.71
CA GLN A 62 -11.45 -0.92 -3.52
C GLN A 62 -10.18 -0.44 -2.79
N ARG A 63 -9.69 0.76 -3.10
CA ARG A 63 -8.55 1.35 -2.40
C ARG A 63 -8.87 1.61 -0.92
N ARG A 64 -10.09 2.03 -0.60
CA ARG A 64 -10.54 2.24 0.79
C ARG A 64 -10.42 0.95 1.59
N LEU A 65 -10.91 -0.16 1.05
CA LEU A 65 -10.82 -1.48 1.69
C LEU A 65 -9.36 -1.90 1.91
N ILE A 66 -8.51 -1.75 0.90
CA ILE A 66 -7.07 -2.08 1.00
C ILE A 66 -6.38 -1.22 2.06
N MET A 67 -6.67 0.09 2.09
CA MET A 67 -6.05 1.00 3.05
C MET A 67 -6.51 0.73 4.49
N ASN A 68 -7.77 0.31 4.67
CA ASN A 68 -8.26 -0.11 5.99
C ASN A 68 -7.55 -1.37 6.47
N GLU A 69 -7.38 -2.37 5.61
CA GLU A 69 -6.66 -3.59 5.97
C GLU A 69 -5.19 -3.31 6.28
N TRP A 70 -4.54 -2.49 5.45
CA TRP A 70 -3.18 -2.04 5.72
C TRP A 70 -3.08 -1.30 7.05
N ALA A 71 -4.03 -0.41 7.36
CA ALA A 71 -4.07 0.32 8.63
C ALA A 71 -4.14 -0.65 9.81
N ARG A 72 -5.07 -1.60 9.79
CA ARG A 72 -5.23 -2.62 10.84
C ARG A 72 -3.94 -3.40 11.09
N TYR A 73 -3.26 -3.80 10.02
CA TYR A 73 -1.99 -4.51 10.12
C TYR A 73 -0.90 -3.68 10.79
N VAL A 74 -0.70 -2.44 10.35
CA VAL A 74 0.42 -1.60 10.87
C VAL A 74 0.14 -0.99 12.24
N THR A 75 -1.13 -0.90 12.65
CA THR A 75 -1.50 -0.44 14.00
C THR A 75 -1.62 -1.58 15.01
N GLY A 76 -1.55 -2.84 14.55
CA GLY A 76 -1.70 -4.01 15.42
C GLY A 76 -3.15 -4.21 15.90
N GLU A 77 -4.13 -3.72 15.13
CA GLU A 77 -5.56 -3.98 15.35
C GLU A 77 -6.02 -5.34 14.77
N GLU A 78 -5.09 -6.10 14.17
CA GLU A 78 -5.29 -7.52 13.93
C GLU A 78 -5.17 -8.26 15.27
N GLU A 79 -6.29 -8.85 15.70
CA GLU A 79 -6.36 -9.67 16.91
C GLU A 79 -5.26 -10.73 16.88
N SER A 80 -4.37 -10.70 17.88
CA SER A 80 -3.45 -11.80 18.14
C SER A 80 -4.30 -13.05 18.29
N ILE A 81 -4.19 -14.00 17.36
CA ILE A 81 -4.61 -15.38 17.64
C ILE A 81 -3.72 -15.80 18.82
N HIS A 82 -4.28 -15.77 20.02
CA HIS A 82 -3.67 -16.37 21.19
C HIS A 82 -3.79 -17.87 20.95
N ASP A 83 -2.76 -18.46 20.34
CA ASP A 83 -2.62 -19.91 20.25
C ASP A 83 -2.40 -20.45 21.68
N ASP A 84 -3.50 -20.61 22.42
CA ASP A 84 -3.56 -21.54 23.55
C ASP A 84 -3.74 -22.95 22.97
N PHE A 85 -2.60 -23.60 22.71
CA PHE A 85 -2.48 -25.06 22.60
C PHE A 85 -1.41 -25.57 23.57
#